data_AF-A0A7J2Y436-F1
#
_entry.id   AF-A0A7J2Y436-F1
#
_cell.length_a   1.000
_cell.length_b   1.000
_cell.length_c   1.000
_cell.angle_alpha   90.00
_cell.angle_beta   90.00
_cell.angle_gamma   90.00
#
_symmetry.space_group_name_H-M   'P 1'
#
loop_
_entity.id
_entity.type
_entity.pdbx_description
1 polymer ?
#
loop_
_entity_poly.entity_id
_entity_poly.type
_entity_poly.pdbx_seq_one_letter_code
_entity_poly.pdbx_strand_id
1 'polypeptide(L)' 'MDDDRHAHRERISMEESLVNIEILKSSNSFVARVQSELGGMREYRSSSFEEVLEQVVMDLQEEFESY' A
#
# COMPACT_ATOMS: atom_id res chain seq x y z
N MET A 1 41.95 27.28 1.15
CA MET A 1 40.65 27.68 0.58
C MET A 1 40.12 26.41 -0.03
N ASP A 2 39.52 25.59 0.82
CA ASP A 2 39.36 24.16 0.59
C ASP A 2 37.88 23.82 0.71
N ASP A 3 37.46 22.93 -0.20
CA ASP A 3 36.24 22.15 -0.16
C ASP A 3 34.90 22.84 -0.44
N ASP A 4 34.77 23.38 -1.66
CA ASP A 4 33.51 23.34 -2.41
C ASP A 4 33.22 21.91 -2.93
N ARG A 5 33.08 20.96 -2.00
CA ARG A 5 32.48 19.64 -2.25
C ARG A 5 31.16 19.54 -1.50
N HIS A 6 30.23 20.44 -1.79
CA HIS A 6 28.82 20.12 -1.61
C HIS A 6 28.45 19.07 -2.66
N ALA A 7 28.72 17.81 -2.32
CA ALA A 7 28.13 16.67 -2.97
C ALA A 7 26.62 16.94 -3.01
N HIS A 8 26.12 17.18 -4.22
CA HIS A 8 24.71 17.15 -4.56
C HIS A 8 24.25 15.74 -4.25
N ARG A 9 23.89 15.53 -2.98
CA ARG A 9 23.33 14.29 -2.46
C ARG A 9 22.07 14.10 -3.26
N GLU A 10 22.17 13.26 -4.29
CA GLU A 10 21.06 12.81 -5.11
C GLU A 10 19.94 12.48 -4.13
N ARG A 11 18.92 13.34 -4.09
CA ARG A 11 17.67 12.99 -3.46
C ARG A 11 17.09 11.94 -4.38
N ILE A 12 17.52 10.71 -4.19
CA ILE A 12 16.72 9.56 -4.60
C ILE A 12 15.45 9.75 -3.79
N SER A 13 14.45 10.42 -4.37
CA SER A 13 13.07 10.26 -3.94
C SER A 13 12.76 8.81 -4.24
N MET A 14 13.11 7.94 -3.29
CA MET A 14 12.63 6.59 -3.26
C MET A 14 11.12 6.77 -3.23
N GLU A 15 10.42 6.34 -4.27
CA GLU A 15 8.98 6.30 -4.25
C GLU A 15 8.62 5.36 -3.08
N GLU A 16 8.37 5.94 -1.91
CA GLU A 16 7.99 5.19 -0.72
C GLU A 16 6.66 4.52 -1.06
N SER A 17 6.67 3.19 -1.09
CA SER A 17 5.45 2.42 -1.32
C SER A 17 4.54 2.64 -0.11
N LEU A 18 3.51 3.45 -0.28
CA LEU A 18 2.54 3.77 0.78
C LEU A 18 1.76 2.54 1.22
N VAL A 19 1.39 1.69 0.24
CA VAL A 19 0.56 0.51 0.42
C VAL A 19 0.94 -0.54 -0.60
N ASN A 20 1.10 -1.78 -0.14
CA ASN A 20 1.17 -2.95 -1.00
C ASN A 20 -0.17 -3.69 -0.96
N ILE A 21 -0.71 -4.00 -2.14
CA ILE A 21 -1.96 -4.76 -2.27
C ILE A 21 -1.67 -6.01 -3.11
N GLU A 22 -1.92 -7.18 -2.53
CA GLU A 22 -1.85 -8.47 -3.22
C GLU A 22 -3.25 -9.03 -3.38
N ILE A 23 -3.64 -9.44 -4.59
CA ILE A 23 -4.93 -10.08 -4.86
C ILE A 23 -4.70 -11.48 -5.39
N LEU A 24 -5.26 -12.46 -4.70
CA LEU A 24 -5.15 -13.88 -4.98
C LEU A 24 -6.52 -14.43 -5.36
N LYS A 25 -6.62 -15.07 -6.52
CA LYS A 25 -7.80 -15.85 -6.91
C LYS A 25 -7.57 -17.32 -6.55
N SER A 26 -8.40 -17.85 -5.65
CA SER A 26 -8.53 -19.27 -5.37
C SER A 26 -9.75 -19.85 -6.11
N SER A 27 -9.92 -21.18 -6.06
CA SER A 27 -10.94 -21.92 -6.83
C SER A 27 -12.37 -21.39 -6.65
N ASN A 28 -12.74 -20.91 -5.46
CA ASN A 28 -14.09 -20.41 -5.18
C ASN A 28 -14.12 -19.12 -4.35
N SER A 29 -12.98 -18.43 -4.25
CA SER A 29 -12.86 -17.18 -3.48
C SER A 29 -11.71 -16.31 -3.97
N PHE A 30 -11.85 -15.01 -3.73
CA PHE A 30 -10.83 -14.00 -3.87
C PHE A 30 -10.32 -13.63 -2.48
N VAL A 31 -9.01 -13.42 -2.37
CA VAL A 31 -8.35 -12.96 -1.16
C VAL A 31 -7.55 -11.71 -1.52
N ALA A 32 -7.73 -10.62 -0.79
CA ALA A 32 -6.86 -9.46 -0.89
C ALA A 32 -6.06 -9.29 0.39
N ARG A 33 -4.77 -9.00 0.27
CA ARG A 33 -3.89 -8.66 1.38
C ARG A 33 -3.38 -7.25 1.19
N VAL A 34 -3.63 -6.40 2.17
CA VAL A 34 -3.21 -5.01 2.18
C VAL A 34 -2.16 -4.86 3.27
N GLN A 35 -1.00 -4.34 2.90
CA GLN A 35 0.06 -3.96 3.82
C GLN A 35 0.30 -2.47 3.68
N SER A 36 -0.05 -1.71 4.72
CA SER A 36 0.22 -0.28 4.81
C SER A 36 0.96 0.04 6.10
N GLU A 37 1.69 1.15 6.14
CA GLU A 37 2.45 1.53 7.34
C GLU A 37 1.54 1.92 8.51
N LEU A 38 0.39 2.54 8.23
CA LEU A 38 -0.56 3.00 9.25
C LEU A 38 -1.58 1.90 9.62
N GLY A 39 -2.13 1.22 8.62
CA GLY A 39 -3.15 0.18 8.78
C GLY A 39 -2.61 -1.24 9.02
N GLY A 40 -1.30 -1.45 8.95
CA GLY A 40 -0.67 -2.76 9.17
C GLY A 40 -1.05 -3.79 8.10
N MET A 41 -1.17 -5.05 8.50
CA MET A 41 -1.54 -6.18 7.62
C MET A 41 -3.03 -6.52 7.74
N ARG A 42 -3.77 -6.43 6.63
CA ARG A 42 -5.20 -6.78 6.54
C ARG A 42 -5.43 -7.82 5.45
N GLU A 43 -6.30 -8.79 5.73
CA GLU A 43 -6.72 -9.82 4.75
C GLU A 43 -8.25 -9.80 4.59
N TYR A 44 -8.71 -9.70 3.35
CA TYR A 44 -10.11 -9.73 2.96
C TYR A 44 -10.38 -10.98 2.13
N ARG A 45 -11.54 -11.60 2.30
CA ARG A 45 -11.92 -12.80 1.56
C ARG A 45 -13.41 -12.81 1.23
N SER A 46 -13.74 -13.06 -0.03
CA SER A 46 -15.12 -13.33 -0.47
C SER A 46 -15.15 -14.23 -1.70
N SER A 47 -16.29 -14.83 -2.01
CA SER A 47 -16.56 -15.43 -3.32
C SER A 47 -16.69 -14.38 -4.44
N SER A 48 -17.00 -13.13 -4.11
CA SER A 48 -17.10 -12.01 -5.05
C SER A 48 -15.83 -11.16 -5.04
N PHE A 49 -15.31 -10.86 -6.22
CA PHE A 49 -14.15 -9.97 -6.36
C PHE A 49 -14.50 -8.52 -6.01
N GLU A 50 -15.70 -8.08 -6.38
CA GLU A 50 -16.19 -6.72 -6.15
C GLU A 50 -16.30 -6.43 -4.65
N GLU A 51 -16.83 -7.38 -3.87
CA GLU A 51 -16.92 -7.23 -2.41
C GLU A 51 -15.53 -7.10 -1.75
N VAL A 52 -14.54 -7.86 -2.23
CA VAL A 52 -13.17 -7.78 -1.72
C VAL A 52 -12.54 -6.43 -2.05
N LEU A 53 -12.74 -5.93 -3.27
CA LEU A 53 -12.24 -4.62 -3.67
C LEU A 53 -12.92 -3.49 -2.90
N GLU A 54 -14.23 -3.56 -2.71
CA GLU A 54 -14.98 -2.53 -1.98
C GLU A 54 -14.47 -2.42 -0.55
N GLN A 55 -14.27 -3.56 0.13
CA GLN A 55 -13.69 -3.59 1.47
C GLN A 55 -12.28 -2.98 1.50
N VAL A 56 -11.40 -3.38 0.58
CA VAL A 56 -10.04 -2.81 0.47
C VAL A 56 -10.08 -1.30 0.27
N VAL A 57 -10.94 -0.80 -0.61
CA VAL A 57 -11.02 0.63 -0.93
C VAL A 57 -11.57 1.44 0.24
N MET A 58 -12.63 0.97 0.89
CA MET A 58 -13.20 1.67 2.06
C MET A 58 -12.16 1.81 3.17
N ASP A 59 -11.47 0.72 3.49
CA ASP A 59 -10.45 0.68 4.54
C ASP A 59 -9.26 1.61 4.23
N LEU A 60 -8.84 1.67 2.97
CA LEU A 60 -7.78 2.58 2.55
C LEU A 60 -8.25 4.03 2.57
N GLN A 61 -9.47 4.32 2.13
CA GLN A 61 -10.03 5.66 2.20
C GLN A 61 -10.11 6.17 3.64
N GLU A 62 -10.61 5.36 4.58
CA GLU A 62 -10.68 5.72 6.00
C GLU A 62 -9.28 5.99 6.60
N GLU A 63 -8.29 5.18 6.22
CA GLU A 63 -6.90 5.35 6.65
C GLU A 63 -6.27 6.64 6.13
N PHE A 64 -6.49 6.97 4.85
CA PHE A 64 -5.94 8.18 4.25
C PHE A 64 -6.71 9.45 4.61
N GLU A 65 -8.01 9.38 4.90
CA GLU A 65 -8.80 10.52 5.39
C GLU A 65 -8.50 10.85 6.86
N SER A 66 -7.97 9.89 7.63
CA SER A 66 -7.55 10.11 9.02
C SER A 66 -6.20 10.82 9.17
N TYR A 67 -5.51 11.16 8.07
CA TYR A 67 -4.17 11.75 8.05
C TYR A 67 -4.15 13.24 7.69
#